data_AF-A0A2V2L9N6-F1
#
_entry.id   AF-A0A2V2L9N6-F1
#
_cell.length_a   1.000
_cell.length_b   1.000
_cell.length_c   1.000
_cell.angle_alpha   90.00
_cell.angle_beta   90.00
_cell.angle_gamma   90.00
#
_symmetry.space_group_name_H-M   'P 1'
#
loop_
_entity.id
_entity.type
_entity.pdbx_description
1 polymer ?
#
loop_
_entity_poly.entity_id
_entity_poly.type
_entity_poly.pdbx_seq_one_letter_code
_entity_poly.pdbx_strand_id
1 'polypeptide(L)'
;MPFLLLHPFDDPAIFAAVTGLDPSALTPARLAGGVDEGTVGALAEVEGEPALGRLLFYAAVHGAAVDPGTAQMQDGAFVAARVVAPGPEPLAGLDVTAPLTERWLAIWREAASEILDAIGTQDSDQVQERLGMIWSRADSRLRGQASRRTPLGGLDRRNLRIRSRTRPYAGFFAVEDYVYSHDRFDGTDSGPLDRAAFIGGDAVTVLPYDPVRDTVLVVEQVRASAVARNDPSPWLIEPVAGRIDPGQSVEETARRETLEEAGLTLGALHSIGEYYPSTGAFTEYLYSFIGIADLPEDAAGLGGLASEAEDIRAHVMPRARLMELIAAGEAPVGTLLVSAFWLALNVDRLRQSG
;
A
#
# COMPACT_ATOMS: atom_id res chain seq x y z
N MET A 1 -19.93 -15.04 -26.98
CA MET A 1 -18.58 -15.53 -27.37
C MET A 1 -17.72 -15.45 -26.12
N PRO A 2 -17.19 -16.58 -25.65
CA PRO A 2 -16.55 -16.67 -24.35
C PRO A 2 -15.24 -15.89 -24.32
N PHE A 3 -14.75 -15.68 -23.09
CA PHE A 3 -13.41 -15.20 -22.83
C PHE A 3 -12.50 -16.35 -22.41
N LEU A 4 -11.30 -16.39 -22.95
CA LEU A 4 -10.18 -17.13 -22.38
C LEU A 4 -9.39 -16.15 -21.50
N LEU A 5 -9.57 -16.26 -20.20
CA LEU A 5 -8.83 -15.45 -19.22
C LEU A 5 -7.52 -16.15 -18.95
N LEU A 6 -6.40 -15.45 -19.14
CA LEU A 6 -5.08 -15.93 -18.71
C LEU A 6 -4.76 -15.39 -17.32
N HIS A 7 -3.81 -16.03 -16.66
CA HIS A 7 -3.35 -15.58 -15.35
C HIS A 7 -2.91 -14.11 -15.35
N PRO A 8 -3.28 -13.29 -14.35
CA PRO A 8 -4.04 -13.63 -13.14
C PRO A 8 -5.56 -13.50 -13.24
N PHE A 9 -6.12 -13.14 -14.40
CA PHE A 9 -7.58 -12.95 -14.57
C PHE A 9 -8.38 -14.25 -14.44
N ASP A 10 -7.73 -15.40 -14.56
CA ASP A 10 -8.30 -16.73 -14.37
C ASP A 10 -8.43 -17.15 -12.89
N ASP A 11 -7.88 -16.38 -11.94
CA ASP A 11 -8.03 -16.66 -10.51
C ASP A 11 -9.52 -16.61 -10.13
N PRO A 12 -10.08 -17.68 -9.54
CA PRO A 12 -11.50 -17.76 -9.23
C PRO A 12 -12.05 -16.60 -8.40
N ALA A 13 -11.24 -16.10 -7.47
CA ALA A 13 -11.69 -15.06 -6.56
C ALA A 13 -11.46 -13.64 -7.14
N ILE A 14 -10.44 -13.44 -7.99
CA ILE A 14 -10.35 -12.22 -8.83
C ILE A 14 -11.55 -12.16 -9.78
N PHE A 15 -11.81 -13.25 -10.51
CA PHE A 15 -12.91 -13.33 -11.46
C PHE A 15 -14.25 -12.99 -10.81
N ALA A 16 -14.56 -13.59 -9.65
CA ALA A 16 -15.79 -13.31 -8.93
C ALA A 16 -15.86 -11.88 -8.38
N ALA A 17 -14.75 -11.35 -7.84
CA ALA A 17 -14.69 -9.96 -7.36
C ALA A 17 -14.91 -8.94 -8.49
N VAL A 18 -14.39 -9.22 -9.69
CA VAL A 18 -14.50 -8.35 -10.86
C VAL A 18 -15.87 -8.46 -11.52
N THR A 19 -16.30 -9.67 -11.86
CA THR A 19 -17.50 -9.87 -12.69
C THR A 19 -18.78 -9.97 -11.87
N GLY A 20 -18.68 -10.36 -10.60
CA GLY A 20 -19.83 -10.74 -9.76
C GLY A 20 -20.42 -12.11 -10.11
N LEU A 21 -19.80 -12.86 -11.03
CA LEU A 21 -20.22 -14.20 -11.42
C LEU A 21 -19.67 -15.26 -10.45
N ASP A 22 -20.33 -16.41 -10.40
CA ASP A 22 -19.86 -17.56 -9.62
C ASP A 22 -18.54 -18.11 -10.19
N PRO A 23 -17.50 -18.34 -9.37
CA PRO A 23 -16.23 -18.85 -9.86
C PRO A 23 -16.31 -20.22 -10.55
N SER A 24 -17.36 -21.01 -10.29
CA SER A 24 -17.62 -22.27 -11.00
C SER A 24 -17.92 -22.09 -12.50
N ALA A 25 -18.15 -20.86 -12.96
CA ALA A 25 -18.26 -20.53 -14.38
C ALA A 25 -16.92 -20.67 -15.13
N LEU A 26 -15.79 -20.70 -14.42
CA LEU A 26 -14.46 -20.87 -15.01
C LEU A 26 -14.22 -22.34 -15.35
N THR A 27 -13.97 -22.61 -16.63
CA THR A 27 -13.58 -23.94 -17.10
C THR A 27 -12.10 -23.94 -17.50
N PRO A 28 -11.24 -24.77 -16.89
CA PRO A 28 -9.81 -24.77 -17.22
C PRO A 28 -9.56 -25.01 -18.72
N ALA A 29 -8.69 -24.18 -19.30
CA ALA A 29 -8.35 -24.24 -20.71
C ALA A 29 -6.89 -23.78 -20.92
N ARG A 30 -6.40 -23.91 -22.15
CA ARG A 30 -5.09 -23.39 -22.56
C ARG A 30 -5.22 -22.55 -23.82
N LEU A 31 -4.35 -21.56 -23.98
CA LEU A 31 -4.25 -20.83 -25.24
C LEU A 31 -3.74 -21.78 -26.34
N ALA A 32 -4.42 -21.80 -27.48
CA ALA A 32 -4.04 -22.57 -28.65
C ALA A 32 -3.56 -21.65 -29.78
N GLY A 33 -2.33 -21.92 -30.26
CA GLY A 33 -1.67 -21.14 -31.31
C GLY A 33 -1.15 -19.78 -30.84
N GLY A 34 -0.27 -19.17 -31.66
CA GLY A 34 0.37 -17.89 -31.34
C GLY A 34 1.69 -18.04 -30.59
N VAL A 35 2.21 -16.92 -30.09
CA VAL A 35 3.52 -16.86 -29.40
C VAL A 35 3.46 -17.54 -28.02
N ASP A 36 2.30 -17.48 -27.36
CA ASP A 36 2.09 -17.96 -25.99
C ASP A 36 1.28 -19.27 -25.93
N GLU A 37 1.40 -20.12 -26.96
CA GLU A 37 0.70 -21.40 -27.04
C GLU A 37 0.97 -22.28 -25.80
N GLY A 38 -0.10 -22.87 -25.26
CA GLY A 38 -0.05 -23.74 -24.09
C GLY A 38 -0.20 -23.03 -22.74
N THR A 39 -0.21 -21.69 -22.74
CA THR A 39 -0.44 -20.88 -21.52
C THR A 39 -1.75 -21.28 -20.86
N VAL A 40 -1.70 -21.52 -19.55
CA VAL A 40 -2.85 -21.94 -18.75
C VAL A 40 -3.77 -20.76 -18.50
N GLY A 41 -5.07 -21.01 -18.57
CA GLY A 41 -6.10 -20.05 -18.20
C GLY A 41 -7.43 -20.74 -17.94
N ALA A 42 -8.50 -19.97 -18.00
CA ALA A 42 -9.86 -20.47 -17.89
C ALA A 42 -10.79 -19.82 -18.91
N LEU A 43 -11.65 -20.64 -19.50
CA LEU A 43 -12.74 -20.19 -20.35
C LEU A 43 -13.95 -19.80 -19.48
N ALA A 44 -14.54 -18.65 -19.73
CA ALA A 44 -15.79 -18.22 -19.10
C ALA A 44 -16.71 -17.50 -20.09
N GLU A 45 -18.01 -17.77 -19.98
CA GLU A 45 -19.04 -16.95 -20.63
C GLU A 45 -19.32 -15.73 -19.75
N VAL A 46 -18.90 -14.55 -20.22
CA VAL A 46 -19.16 -13.28 -19.54
C VAL A 46 -20.00 -12.42 -20.48
N GLU A 47 -21.31 -12.45 -20.24
CA GLU A 47 -22.31 -11.77 -21.06
C GLU A 47 -23.17 -10.82 -20.23
N GLY A 48 -23.59 -9.72 -20.85
CA GLY A 48 -24.46 -8.72 -20.22
C GLY A 48 -23.75 -7.78 -19.23
N GLU A 49 -24.45 -6.70 -18.90
CA GLU A 49 -24.02 -5.73 -17.89
C GLU A 49 -24.52 -6.14 -16.49
N PRO A 50 -23.76 -5.87 -15.41
CA PRO A 50 -22.49 -5.13 -15.41
C PRO A 50 -21.24 -6.01 -15.62
N ALA A 51 -21.39 -7.34 -15.73
CA ALA A 51 -20.27 -8.28 -15.68
C ALA A 51 -19.25 -8.06 -16.82
N LEU A 52 -19.73 -7.87 -18.05
CA LEU A 52 -18.89 -7.64 -19.22
C LEU A 52 -18.12 -6.31 -19.11
N GLY A 53 -18.82 -5.22 -18.80
CA GLY A 53 -18.19 -3.90 -18.64
C GLY A 53 -17.11 -3.89 -17.56
N ARG A 54 -17.37 -4.56 -16.42
CA ARG A 54 -16.40 -4.69 -15.33
C ARG A 54 -15.15 -5.49 -15.71
N LEU A 55 -15.32 -6.63 -16.39
CA LEU A 55 -14.19 -7.43 -16.86
C LEU A 55 -13.29 -6.63 -17.80
N LEU A 56 -13.89 -5.97 -18.80
CA LEU A 56 -13.14 -5.20 -19.79
C LEU A 56 -12.44 -3.99 -19.17
N PHE A 57 -13.11 -3.27 -18.28
CA PHE A 57 -12.50 -2.14 -17.58
C PHE A 57 -11.34 -2.59 -16.69
N TYR A 58 -11.53 -3.64 -15.89
CA TYR A 58 -10.50 -4.19 -15.03
C TYR A 58 -9.28 -4.68 -15.83
N ALA A 59 -9.52 -5.37 -16.95
CA ALA A 59 -8.46 -5.80 -17.86
C ALA A 59 -7.68 -4.60 -18.44
N ALA A 60 -8.39 -3.58 -18.94
CA ALA A 60 -7.77 -2.39 -19.52
C ALA A 60 -6.89 -1.62 -18.51
N VAL A 61 -7.34 -1.47 -17.25
CA VAL A 61 -6.54 -0.85 -16.17
C VAL A 61 -5.22 -1.59 -15.92
N HIS A 62 -5.21 -2.91 -16.13
CA HIS A 62 -4.01 -3.73 -16.03
C HIS A 62 -3.26 -3.86 -17.37
N GLY A 63 -3.54 -2.99 -18.35
CA GLY A 63 -2.87 -3.00 -19.65
C GLY A 63 -3.09 -4.29 -20.45
N ALA A 64 -4.11 -5.08 -20.11
CA ALA A 64 -4.38 -6.34 -20.78
C ALA A 64 -4.99 -6.11 -22.16
N ALA A 65 -4.51 -6.86 -23.14
CA ALA A 65 -5.10 -6.90 -24.48
C ALA A 65 -6.32 -7.83 -24.49
N VAL A 66 -7.27 -7.54 -25.38
CA VAL A 66 -8.44 -8.39 -25.64
C VAL A 66 -8.46 -8.77 -27.11
N ASP A 67 -7.83 -9.91 -27.42
CA ASP A 67 -7.59 -10.34 -28.79
C ASP A 67 -8.43 -11.57 -29.17
N PRO A 68 -8.79 -11.76 -30.45
CA PRO A 68 -9.38 -13.01 -30.90
C PRO A 68 -8.36 -14.15 -30.76
N GLY A 69 -8.78 -15.29 -30.22
CA GLY A 69 -7.94 -16.47 -30.10
C GLY A 69 -8.75 -17.75 -29.97
N THR A 70 -8.06 -18.84 -29.64
CA THR A 70 -8.66 -20.17 -29.49
C THR A 70 -8.26 -20.77 -28.15
N ALA A 71 -9.22 -21.28 -27.40
CA ALA A 71 -9.00 -22.04 -26.19
C ALA A 71 -9.01 -23.54 -26.51
N GLN A 72 -7.98 -24.26 -26.06
CA GLN A 72 -7.97 -25.72 -25.99
C GLN A 72 -8.50 -26.18 -24.64
N MET A 73 -9.62 -26.90 -24.66
CA MET A 73 -10.28 -27.46 -23.49
C MET A 73 -9.56 -28.74 -23.01
N GLN A 74 -9.82 -29.16 -21.77
CA GLN A 74 -9.21 -30.37 -21.20
C GLN A 74 -9.56 -31.67 -21.94
N ASP A 75 -10.71 -31.72 -22.61
CA ASP A 75 -11.16 -32.83 -23.44
C ASP A 75 -10.57 -32.81 -24.87
N GLY A 76 -9.72 -31.82 -25.17
CA GLY A 76 -9.09 -31.61 -26.47
C GLY A 76 -9.91 -30.80 -27.47
N ALA A 77 -11.12 -30.34 -27.10
CA ALA A 77 -11.92 -29.46 -27.96
C ALA A 77 -11.26 -28.08 -28.13
N PHE A 78 -11.47 -27.45 -29.28
CA PHE A 78 -11.02 -26.09 -29.56
C PHE A 78 -12.22 -25.14 -29.65
N VAL A 79 -12.18 -24.05 -28.91
CA VAL A 79 -13.26 -23.06 -28.80
C VAL A 79 -12.74 -21.68 -29.17
N ALA A 80 -13.37 -21.01 -30.13
CA ALA A 80 -13.06 -19.62 -30.44
C ALA A 80 -13.45 -18.69 -29.27
N ALA A 81 -12.53 -17.83 -28.83
CA ALA A 81 -12.70 -17.01 -27.65
C ALA A 81 -12.05 -15.62 -27.82
N ARG A 82 -12.37 -14.69 -26.91
CA ARG A 82 -11.60 -13.45 -26.69
C ARG A 82 -10.57 -13.71 -25.60
N VAL A 83 -9.29 -13.62 -25.91
CA VAL A 83 -8.21 -13.86 -24.96
C VAL A 83 -7.97 -12.57 -24.19
N VAL A 84 -8.02 -12.65 -22.85
CA VAL A 84 -7.60 -11.57 -21.95
C VAL A 84 -6.28 -11.99 -21.35
N ALA A 85 -5.20 -11.34 -21.79
CA ALA A 85 -3.84 -11.65 -21.37
C ALA A 85 -3.19 -10.41 -20.75
N PRO A 86 -2.40 -10.55 -19.67
CA PRO A 86 -1.61 -9.43 -19.17
C PRO A 86 -0.68 -8.91 -20.26
N GLY A 87 -0.40 -7.61 -20.25
CA GLY A 87 0.58 -7.01 -21.15
C GLY A 87 1.99 -7.56 -20.91
N PRO A 88 2.88 -7.54 -21.93
CA PRO A 88 4.24 -8.07 -21.81
C PRO A 88 5.17 -7.16 -20.98
N GLU A 89 4.78 -5.92 -20.75
CA GLU A 89 5.57 -4.95 -19.99
C GLU A 89 5.24 -5.02 -18.49
N PRO A 90 6.25 -4.86 -17.60
CA PRO A 90 6.02 -4.80 -16.17
C PRO A 90 5.01 -3.71 -15.79
N LEU A 91 3.99 -4.07 -15.01
CA LEU A 91 3.00 -3.13 -14.49
C LEU A 91 3.50 -2.59 -13.16
N ALA A 92 3.83 -1.29 -13.12
CA ALA A 92 4.40 -0.64 -11.94
C ALA A 92 5.64 -1.40 -11.39
N GLY A 93 6.49 -1.92 -12.29
CA GLY A 93 7.69 -2.68 -11.93
C GLY A 93 7.46 -4.15 -11.57
N LEU A 94 6.21 -4.62 -11.51
CA LEU A 94 5.87 -6.04 -11.32
C LEU A 94 5.73 -6.75 -12.67
N ASP A 95 6.49 -7.82 -12.86
CA ASP A 95 6.24 -8.76 -13.96
C ASP A 95 5.04 -9.66 -13.62
N VAL A 96 3.90 -9.33 -14.22
CA VAL A 96 2.63 -10.04 -14.05
C VAL A 96 2.45 -11.21 -15.02
N THR A 97 3.38 -11.39 -15.95
CA THR A 97 3.40 -12.53 -16.87
C THR A 97 4.00 -13.77 -16.21
N ALA A 98 4.82 -13.57 -15.17
CA ALA A 98 5.29 -14.61 -14.28
C ALA A 98 4.19 -15.04 -13.28
N PRO A 99 4.23 -16.29 -12.75
CA PRO A 99 3.29 -16.74 -11.73
C PRO A 99 3.30 -15.83 -10.49
N LEU A 100 2.13 -15.31 -10.12
CA LEU A 100 1.99 -14.46 -8.94
C LEU A 100 1.96 -15.30 -7.65
N THR A 101 2.47 -14.72 -6.58
CA THR A 101 2.34 -15.31 -5.23
C THR A 101 0.92 -15.15 -4.71
N GLU A 102 0.51 -15.95 -3.72
CA GLU A 102 -0.81 -15.80 -3.08
C GLU A 102 -1.04 -14.40 -2.51
N ARG A 103 0.02 -13.75 -2.02
CA ARG A 103 -0.08 -12.36 -1.55
C ARG A 103 -0.43 -11.41 -2.68
N TRP A 104 0.19 -11.54 -3.85
CA TRP A 104 -0.14 -10.72 -5.01
C TRP A 104 -1.55 -10.99 -5.52
N LEU A 105 -2.00 -12.24 -5.55
CA LEU A 105 -3.39 -12.57 -5.87
C LEU A 105 -4.37 -11.93 -4.88
N ALA A 106 -4.07 -11.96 -3.58
CA ALA A 106 -4.87 -11.27 -2.58
C ALA A 106 -4.92 -9.74 -2.80
N ILE A 107 -3.79 -9.12 -3.13
CA ILE A 107 -3.70 -7.67 -3.44
C ILE A 107 -4.57 -7.34 -4.65
N TRP A 108 -4.49 -8.13 -5.72
CA TRP A 108 -5.31 -7.94 -6.92
C TRP A 108 -6.81 -8.04 -6.61
N ARG A 109 -7.21 -9.05 -5.82
CA ARG A 109 -8.61 -9.21 -5.37
C ARG A 109 -9.11 -8.01 -4.58
N GLU A 110 -8.32 -7.54 -3.61
CA GLU A 110 -8.70 -6.40 -2.76
C GLU A 110 -8.70 -5.07 -3.54
N ALA A 111 -7.80 -4.93 -4.52
CA ALA A 111 -7.75 -3.77 -5.42
C ALA A 111 -8.96 -3.68 -6.36
N ALA A 112 -9.58 -4.81 -6.73
CA ALA A 112 -10.69 -4.84 -7.67
C ALA A 112 -11.82 -3.91 -7.28
N SER A 113 -12.21 -3.85 -6.00
CA SER A 113 -13.29 -2.95 -5.59
C SER A 113 -12.98 -1.48 -5.86
N GLU A 114 -11.74 -1.04 -5.68
CA GLU A 114 -11.36 0.35 -5.91
C GLU A 114 -11.29 0.69 -7.40
N ILE A 115 -10.82 -0.25 -8.22
CA ILE A 115 -10.79 -0.12 -9.68
C ILE A 115 -12.23 -0.03 -10.21
N LEU A 116 -13.12 -0.91 -9.77
CA LEU A 116 -14.50 -0.94 -10.27
C LEU A 116 -15.34 0.25 -9.79
N ASP A 117 -15.03 0.82 -8.62
CA ASP A 117 -15.67 2.05 -8.13
C ASP A 117 -15.38 3.26 -9.05
N ALA A 118 -14.36 3.20 -9.90
CA ALA A 118 -14.01 4.25 -10.87
C ALA A 118 -14.87 4.20 -12.16
N ILE A 119 -15.58 3.10 -12.41
CA ILE A 119 -16.40 2.95 -13.61
C ILE A 119 -17.45 4.07 -13.68
N GLY A 120 -17.47 4.76 -14.82
CA GLY A 120 -18.39 5.87 -15.06
C GLY A 120 -17.93 7.22 -14.53
N THR A 121 -16.82 7.28 -13.77
CA THR A 121 -16.23 8.54 -13.29
C THR A 121 -14.83 8.81 -13.83
N GLN A 122 -14.05 7.76 -14.13
CA GLN A 122 -12.69 7.85 -14.66
C GLN A 122 -12.49 6.80 -15.75
N ASP A 123 -11.63 7.08 -16.72
CA ASP A 123 -11.23 6.09 -17.73
C ASP A 123 -10.15 5.12 -17.19
N SER A 124 -9.86 4.06 -17.95
CA SER A 124 -8.90 3.04 -17.55
C SER A 124 -7.49 3.59 -17.39
N ASP A 125 -7.10 4.55 -18.22
CA ASP A 125 -5.73 5.08 -18.27
C ASP A 125 -5.47 5.93 -17.02
N GLN A 126 -6.42 6.77 -16.64
CA GLN A 126 -6.40 7.55 -15.39
C GLN A 126 -6.31 6.66 -14.13
N VAL A 127 -6.91 5.48 -14.15
CA VAL A 127 -6.84 4.52 -13.04
C VAL A 127 -5.52 3.78 -13.07
N GLN A 128 -5.03 3.40 -14.26
CA GLN A 128 -3.76 2.72 -14.46
C GLN A 128 -2.57 3.58 -13.98
N GLU A 129 -2.59 4.90 -14.24
CA GLU A 129 -1.57 5.85 -13.78
C GLU A 129 -1.30 5.80 -12.26
N ARG A 130 -2.29 5.36 -11.48
CA ARG A 130 -2.19 5.23 -10.01
C ARG A 130 -2.35 3.80 -9.51
N LEU A 131 -2.20 2.80 -10.39
CA LEU A 131 -2.40 1.39 -10.04
C LEU A 131 -1.48 0.94 -8.90
N GLY A 132 -0.22 1.40 -8.89
CA GLY A 132 0.71 1.14 -7.78
C GLY A 132 0.17 1.63 -6.42
N MET A 133 -0.50 2.78 -6.40
CA MET A 133 -1.15 3.29 -5.18
C MET A 133 -2.41 2.51 -4.79
N ILE A 134 -3.17 2.04 -5.77
CA ILE A 134 -4.33 1.16 -5.52
C ILE A 134 -3.85 -0.15 -4.88
N TRP A 135 -2.78 -0.74 -5.40
CA TRP A 135 -2.18 -1.94 -4.82
C TRP A 135 -1.58 -1.69 -3.43
N SER A 136 -0.94 -0.54 -3.19
CA SER A 136 -0.41 -0.18 -1.87
C SER A 136 -1.53 -0.07 -0.83
N ARG A 137 -2.66 0.57 -1.20
CA ARG A 137 -3.88 0.63 -0.36
C ARG A 137 -4.49 -0.75 -0.13
N ALA A 138 -4.55 -1.60 -1.16
CA ALA A 138 -5.06 -2.95 -1.04
C ALA A 138 -4.21 -3.80 -0.08
N ASP A 139 -2.88 -3.77 -0.20
CA ASP A 139 -1.98 -4.49 0.71
C ASP A 139 -2.06 -3.94 2.16
N SER A 140 -2.23 -2.63 2.34
CA SER A 140 -2.52 -2.01 3.64
C SER A 140 -3.81 -2.53 4.27
N ARG A 141 -4.91 -2.61 3.51
CA ARG A 141 -6.16 -3.20 4.01
C ARG A 141 -5.99 -4.65 4.41
N LEU A 142 -5.26 -5.45 3.63
CA LEU A 142 -4.96 -6.85 3.95
C LEU A 142 -4.15 -6.97 5.26
N ARG A 143 -3.13 -6.13 5.47
CA ARG A 143 -2.42 -6.04 6.75
C ARG A 143 -3.35 -5.67 7.91
N GLY A 144 -4.24 -4.70 7.70
CA GLY A 144 -5.27 -4.30 8.67
C GLY A 144 -6.23 -5.44 9.03
N GLN A 145 -6.67 -6.23 8.04
CA GLN A 145 -7.52 -7.40 8.24
C GLN A 145 -6.82 -8.51 9.03
N ALA A 146 -5.50 -8.63 8.91
CA ALA A 146 -4.68 -9.59 9.66
C ALA A 146 -4.34 -9.14 11.10
N SER A 147 -4.72 -7.92 11.50
CA SER A 147 -4.44 -7.37 12.82
C SER A 147 -5.02 -8.22 13.96
N ARG A 148 -4.21 -8.50 14.98
CA ARG A 148 -4.58 -9.34 16.13
C ARG A 148 -4.84 -8.56 17.41
N ARG A 149 -5.14 -7.25 17.30
CA ARG A 149 -5.38 -6.39 18.46
C ARG A 149 -6.63 -6.85 19.21
N THR A 150 -6.51 -7.04 20.52
CA THR A 150 -7.65 -7.36 21.38
C THR A 150 -8.26 -6.04 21.88
N PRO A 151 -9.53 -5.76 21.58
CA PRO A 151 -10.17 -4.52 22.03
C PRO A 151 -10.37 -4.53 23.54
N LEU A 152 -9.88 -3.48 24.22
CA LEU A 152 -10.05 -3.34 25.68
C LEU A 152 -11.53 -3.30 26.08
N GLY A 153 -12.37 -2.63 25.29
CA GLY A 153 -13.81 -2.53 25.53
C GLY A 153 -14.64 -3.69 24.97
N GLY A 154 -14.01 -4.74 24.43
CA GLY A 154 -14.69 -5.94 23.93
C GLY A 154 -15.44 -5.79 22.59
N LEU A 155 -15.66 -4.57 22.10
CA LEU A 155 -16.29 -4.31 20.79
C LEU A 155 -15.26 -4.42 19.65
N ASP A 156 -15.64 -5.09 18.57
CA ASP A 156 -14.79 -5.28 17.38
C ASP A 156 -15.55 -5.08 16.06
N ARG A 157 -14.93 -5.49 14.94
CA ARG A 157 -15.48 -5.34 13.59
C ARG A 157 -16.88 -5.94 13.42
N ARG A 158 -17.24 -6.97 14.20
CA ARG A 158 -18.55 -7.64 14.17
C ARG A 158 -19.65 -6.76 14.77
N ASN A 159 -19.29 -5.83 15.64
CA ASN A 159 -20.19 -4.84 16.22
C ASN A 159 -20.40 -3.63 15.30
N LEU A 160 -19.73 -3.57 14.14
CA LEU A 160 -19.83 -2.49 13.15
C LEU A 160 -20.61 -2.94 11.92
N ARG A 161 -21.61 -2.15 11.53
CA ARG A 161 -22.47 -2.37 10.37
C ARG A 161 -22.30 -1.22 9.39
N ILE A 162 -21.62 -1.47 8.28
CA ILE A 162 -21.46 -0.49 7.18
C ILE A 162 -22.72 -0.54 6.33
N ARG A 163 -23.39 0.61 6.17
CA ARG A 163 -24.58 0.77 5.34
C ARG A 163 -24.22 1.19 3.92
N SER A 164 -23.27 2.11 3.79
CA SER A 164 -22.73 2.54 2.50
C SER A 164 -21.29 3.00 2.63
N ARG A 165 -20.57 2.88 1.51
CA ARG A 165 -19.25 3.45 1.29
C ARG A 165 -19.27 4.12 -0.08
N THR A 166 -18.79 5.35 -0.17
CA THR A 166 -18.60 6.08 -1.43
C THR A 166 -17.19 6.65 -1.48
N ARG A 167 -16.63 6.83 -2.68
CA ARG A 167 -15.29 7.40 -2.87
C ARG A 167 -15.38 8.69 -3.68
N PRO A 168 -15.70 9.83 -3.05
CA PRO A 168 -15.86 11.11 -3.77
C PRO A 168 -14.58 11.63 -4.43
N TYR A 169 -13.40 11.19 -3.96
CA TYR A 169 -12.11 11.57 -4.51
C TYR A 169 -11.16 10.37 -4.58
N ALA A 170 -10.50 10.19 -5.73
CA ALA A 170 -9.50 9.15 -5.95
C ALA A 170 -8.41 9.63 -6.91
N GLY A 171 -7.24 9.92 -6.37
CA GLY A 171 -6.01 10.23 -7.09
C GLY A 171 -4.84 9.48 -6.45
N PHE A 172 -3.71 10.15 -6.23
CA PHE A 172 -2.59 9.59 -5.47
C PHE A 172 -3.06 9.08 -4.09
N PHE A 173 -3.75 9.94 -3.34
CA PHE A 173 -4.57 9.56 -2.19
C PHE A 173 -6.05 9.45 -2.58
N ALA A 174 -6.87 8.86 -1.71
CA ALA A 174 -8.32 8.84 -1.87
C ALA A 174 -9.04 9.37 -0.63
N VAL A 175 -10.30 9.74 -0.79
CA VAL A 175 -11.23 10.03 0.32
C VAL A 175 -12.40 9.08 0.19
N GLU A 176 -12.77 8.42 1.27
CA GLU A 176 -13.95 7.57 1.33
C GLU A 176 -14.91 8.06 2.41
N ASP A 177 -16.18 8.18 2.05
CA ASP A 177 -17.27 8.48 2.97
C ASP A 177 -17.97 7.19 3.36
N TYR A 178 -18.25 7.05 4.64
CA TYR A 178 -18.89 5.89 5.24
C TYR A 178 -20.14 6.32 5.98
N VAL A 179 -21.24 5.60 5.71
CA VAL A 179 -22.39 5.57 6.59
C VAL A 179 -22.38 4.24 7.32
N TYR A 180 -22.21 4.26 8.63
CA TYR A 180 -22.21 3.05 9.46
C TYR A 180 -22.96 3.24 10.76
N SER A 181 -23.29 2.12 11.42
CA SER A 181 -23.74 2.11 12.81
C SER A 181 -22.97 1.04 13.58
N HIS A 182 -22.81 1.23 14.89
CA HIS A 182 -22.11 0.29 15.75
C HIS A 182 -22.82 0.11 17.09
N ASP A 183 -22.52 -1.00 17.77
CA ASP A 183 -22.95 -1.18 19.15
C ASP A 183 -22.19 -0.19 20.05
N ARG A 184 -22.88 0.41 21.01
CA ARG A 184 -22.28 1.29 22.02
C ARG A 184 -21.86 0.48 23.24
N PHE A 185 -20.96 1.05 24.04
CA PHE A 185 -20.49 0.42 25.28
C PHE A 185 -21.57 0.23 26.36
N ASP A 186 -22.68 0.97 26.27
CA ASP A 186 -23.85 0.79 27.14
C ASP A 186 -24.84 -0.27 26.61
N GLY A 187 -24.49 -0.97 25.52
CA GLY A 187 -25.32 -1.99 24.87
C GLY A 187 -26.39 -1.44 23.91
N THR A 188 -26.49 -0.12 23.73
CA THR A 188 -27.43 0.49 22.78
C THR A 188 -26.82 0.63 21.37
N ASP A 189 -27.64 0.93 20.36
CA ASP A 189 -27.16 1.19 19.00
C ASP A 189 -26.73 2.64 18.80
N SER A 190 -25.69 2.87 18.00
CA SER A 190 -25.22 4.22 17.71
C SER A 190 -26.21 5.09 16.93
N GLY A 191 -27.13 4.48 16.17
CA GLY A 191 -27.75 5.10 15.01
C GLY A 191 -26.76 5.24 13.85
N PRO A 192 -27.22 5.68 12.67
CA PRO A 192 -26.33 5.96 11.54
C PRO A 192 -25.38 7.13 11.86
N LEU A 193 -24.12 6.96 11.49
CA LEU A 193 -23.05 7.94 11.61
C LEU A 193 -22.43 8.15 10.23
N ASP A 194 -22.13 9.40 9.92
CA ASP A 194 -21.44 9.83 8.71
C ASP A 194 -19.99 10.19 9.05
N ARG A 195 -19.03 9.53 8.39
CA ARG A 195 -17.60 9.75 8.60
C ARG A 195 -16.85 9.65 7.28
N ALA A 196 -15.93 10.59 7.06
CA ALA A 196 -14.95 10.52 6.01
C ALA A 196 -13.63 9.94 6.54
N ALA A 197 -12.91 9.22 5.68
CA ALA A 197 -11.55 8.78 5.91
C ALA A 197 -10.67 9.12 4.70
N PHE A 198 -9.47 9.64 4.99
CA PHE A 198 -8.41 9.84 4.02
C PHE A 198 -7.62 8.54 3.88
N ILE A 199 -7.58 8.02 2.66
CA ILE A 199 -7.06 6.70 2.35
C ILE A 199 -5.66 6.82 1.76
N GLY A 200 -4.68 6.36 2.53
CA GLY A 200 -3.29 6.17 2.14
C GLY A 200 -2.88 4.70 2.22
N GLY A 201 -1.59 4.44 2.01
CA GLY A 201 -0.98 3.13 2.28
C GLY A 201 -0.38 3.08 3.68
N ASP A 202 0.17 1.92 4.03
CA ASP A 202 1.03 1.79 5.22
C ASP A 202 2.43 2.31 4.89
N ALA A 203 3.16 2.76 5.91
CA ALA A 203 4.51 3.28 5.75
C ALA A 203 5.41 2.86 6.91
N VAL A 204 6.71 2.96 6.68
CA VAL A 204 7.75 2.73 7.69
C VAL A 204 8.40 4.05 8.05
N THR A 205 8.90 4.15 9.28
CA THR A 205 9.80 5.24 9.66
C THR A 205 11.02 4.66 10.36
N VAL A 206 12.21 5.13 10.03
CA VAL A 206 13.45 4.73 10.65
C VAL A 206 14.16 5.96 11.18
N LEU A 207 14.54 5.94 12.45
CA LEU A 207 15.51 6.89 13.01
C LEU A 207 16.88 6.18 13.06
N PRO A 208 17.81 6.47 12.12
CA PRO A 208 19.17 5.98 12.22
C PRO A 208 19.84 6.49 13.49
N TYR A 209 20.55 5.60 14.19
CA TYR A 209 21.24 5.87 15.44
C TYR A 209 22.62 5.21 15.46
N ASP A 210 23.63 5.98 15.84
CA ASP A 210 24.98 5.52 16.09
C ASP A 210 25.20 5.42 17.62
N PRO A 211 25.25 4.19 18.17
CA PRO A 211 25.47 3.99 19.61
C PRO A 211 26.87 4.37 20.09
N VAL A 212 27.87 4.39 19.20
CA VAL A 212 29.27 4.72 19.53
C VAL A 212 29.42 6.23 19.68
N ARG A 213 28.84 7.01 18.76
CA ARG A 213 28.94 8.48 18.76
C ARG A 213 27.81 9.20 19.50
N ASP A 214 26.76 8.47 19.89
CA ASP A 214 25.51 9.04 20.41
C ASP A 214 24.87 10.06 19.47
N THR A 215 24.88 9.76 18.18
CA THR A 215 24.30 10.63 17.14
C THR A 215 23.13 9.95 16.46
N VAL A 216 22.26 10.78 15.89
CA VAL A 216 21.12 10.37 15.08
C VAL A 216 21.19 11.07 13.72
N LEU A 217 20.57 10.47 12.72
CA LEU A 217 20.32 11.11 11.43
C LEU A 217 18.83 11.41 11.29
N VAL A 218 18.51 12.65 10.93
CA VAL A 218 17.16 13.06 10.51
C VAL A 218 17.24 13.63 9.10
N VAL A 219 16.15 13.56 8.36
CA VAL A 219 16.01 14.17 7.03
C VAL A 219 15.14 15.40 7.13
N GLU A 220 15.46 16.43 6.35
CA GLU A 220 14.69 17.67 6.25
C GLU A 220 14.11 17.78 4.84
N GLN A 221 12.80 17.97 4.75
CA GLN A 221 12.09 18.11 3.48
C GLN A 221 10.83 18.97 3.64
N VAL A 222 10.37 19.55 2.53
CA VAL A 222 9.11 20.30 2.50
C VAL A 222 7.92 19.36 2.61
N ARG A 223 6.97 19.67 3.50
CA ARG A 223 5.74 18.88 3.63
C ARG A 223 4.52 19.65 3.16
N ALA A 224 3.79 19.07 2.21
CA ALA A 224 2.56 19.65 1.66
C ALA A 224 1.50 19.92 2.74
N SER A 225 1.44 19.09 3.79
CA SER A 225 0.54 19.28 4.93
C SER A 225 0.87 20.55 5.73
N ALA A 226 2.15 20.84 5.95
CA ALA A 226 2.61 22.07 6.61
C ALA A 226 2.34 23.31 5.74
N VAL A 227 2.59 23.20 4.42
CA VAL A 227 2.23 24.24 3.44
C VAL A 227 0.73 24.53 3.47
N ALA A 228 -0.11 23.51 3.39
CA ALA A 228 -1.58 23.65 3.40
C ALA A 228 -2.11 24.21 4.72
N ARG A 229 -1.40 23.99 5.82
CA ARG A 229 -1.68 24.58 7.14
C ARG A 229 -1.25 26.05 7.25
N ASN A 230 -0.57 26.60 6.25
CA ASN A 230 0.09 27.91 6.30
C ASN A 230 1.14 27.99 7.41
N ASP A 231 1.88 26.90 7.62
CA ASP A 231 3.02 26.91 8.54
C ASP A 231 4.13 27.82 7.96
N PRO A 232 4.68 28.77 8.75
CA PRO A 232 5.80 29.60 8.29
C PRO A 232 7.10 28.81 8.04
N SER A 233 7.22 27.58 8.56
CA SER A 233 8.38 26.72 8.38
C SER A 233 7.97 25.33 7.86
N PRO A 234 7.61 25.20 6.57
CA PRO A 234 7.09 23.95 6.02
C PRO A 234 8.16 22.89 5.73
N TRP A 235 9.45 23.21 5.92
CA TRP A 235 10.53 22.23 5.96
C TRP A 235 10.62 21.67 7.36
N LEU A 236 10.40 20.36 7.47
CA LEU A 236 10.35 19.66 8.75
C LEU A 236 11.49 18.66 8.82
N ILE A 237 12.09 18.52 10.01
CA ILE A 237 13.01 17.42 10.31
C ILE A 237 12.25 16.19 10.76
N GLU A 238 12.59 15.04 10.18
CA GLU A 238 11.82 13.80 10.30
C GLU A 238 12.77 12.60 10.34
N PRO A 239 12.35 11.43 10.85
CA PRO A 239 13.05 10.18 10.55
C PRO A 239 12.97 9.90 9.05
N VAL A 240 13.88 9.08 8.55
CA VAL A 240 13.73 8.48 7.21
C VAL A 240 12.37 7.79 7.16
N ALA A 241 11.61 7.97 6.07
CA ALA A 241 10.28 7.39 5.98
C ALA A 241 9.90 7.07 4.55
N GLY A 242 9.12 6.00 4.37
CA GLY A 242 8.60 5.70 3.05
C GLY A 242 7.47 4.68 3.07
N ARG A 243 6.72 4.65 1.99
CA ARG A 243 5.55 3.80 1.85
C ARG A 243 5.99 2.36 1.66
N ILE A 244 5.21 1.43 2.19
CA ILE A 244 5.45 0.03 1.93
C ILE A 244 4.90 -0.30 0.55
N ASP A 245 5.80 -0.68 -0.35
CA ASP A 245 5.41 -1.15 -1.67
C ASP A 245 4.63 -2.46 -1.56
N PRO A 246 3.68 -2.70 -2.48
CA PRO A 246 2.85 -3.88 -2.39
C PRO A 246 3.70 -5.15 -2.44
N GLY A 247 3.43 -6.07 -1.52
CA GLY A 247 4.16 -7.34 -1.44
C GLY A 247 5.46 -7.31 -0.63
N GLN A 248 6.02 -6.13 -0.32
CA GLN A 248 7.21 -6.02 0.54
C GLN A 248 6.89 -6.25 2.02
N SER A 249 7.90 -6.67 2.79
CA SER A 249 7.88 -6.64 4.26
C SER A 249 8.26 -5.27 4.80
N VAL A 250 7.88 -5.01 6.06
CA VAL A 250 8.17 -3.72 6.72
C VAL A 250 9.68 -3.51 6.89
N GLU A 251 10.46 -4.57 7.16
CA GLU A 251 11.91 -4.47 7.33
C GLU A 251 12.64 -4.25 6.00
N GLU A 252 12.18 -4.85 4.90
CA GLU A 252 12.72 -4.62 3.56
C GLU A 252 12.52 -3.17 3.15
N THR A 253 11.30 -2.64 3.29
CA THR A 253 11.00 -1.23 3.03
C THR A 253 11.86 -0.31 3.89
N ALA A 254 11.96 -0.56 5.20
CA ALA A 254 12.77 0.25 6.11
C ALA A 254 14.24 0.37 5.66
N ARG A 255 14.82 -0.73 5.16
CA ARG A 255 16.20 -0.75 4.64
C ARG A 255 16.33 -0.06 3.29
N ARG A 256 15.38 -0.30 2.38
CA ARG A 256 15.33 0.31 1.05
C ARG A 256 15.27 1.84 1.17
N GLU A 257 14.28 2.34 1.90
CA GLU A 257 14.06 3.79 2.07
C GLU A 257 15.26 4.47 2.74
N THR A 258 15.88 3.81 3.73
CA THR A 258 17.09 4.37 4.38
C THR A 258 18.30 4.44 3.45
N LEU A 259 18.43 3.48 2.54
CA LEU A 259 19.46 3.52 1.52
C LEU A 259 19.18 4.61 0.49
N GLU A 260 17.92 4.78 0.07
CA GLU A 260 17.49 5.73 -0.96
C GLU A 260 17.53 7.19 -0.46
N GLU A 261 16.97 7.47 0.71
CA GLU A 261 16.87 8.84 1.23
C GLU A 261 18.17 9.34 1.90
N ALA A 262 18.91 8.45 2.57
CA ALA A 262 20.06 8.82 3.40
C ALA A 262 21.38 8.19 2.96
N GLY A 263 21.39 7.31 1.94
CA GLY A 263 22.61 6.61 1.52
C GLY A 263 23.16 5.64 2.58
N LEU A 264 22.36 5.27 3.57
CA LEU A 264 22.81 4.51 4.73
C LEU A 264 22.46 3.03 4.62
N THR A 265 23.46 2.18 4.87
CA THR A 265 23.22 0.75 5.09
C THR A 265 22.99 0.49 6.58
N LEU A 266 21.78 0.04 6.92
CA LEU A 266 21.42 -0.27 8.30
C LEU A 266 21.97 -1.63 8.75
N GLY A 267 22.44 -1.67 10.00
CA GLY A 267 22.69 -2.89 10.76
C GLY A 267 21.40 -3.45 11.37
N ALA A 268 21.38 -3.58 12.71
CA ALA A 268 20.22 -4.07 13.44
C ALA A 268 19.04 -3.08 13.37
N LEU A 269 17.84 -3.62 13.17
CA LEU A 269 16.58 -2.88 13.28
C LEU A 269 15.93 -3.22 14.62
N HIS A 270 15.55 -2.19 15.37
CA HIS A 270 14.80 -2.34 16.61
C HIS A 270 13.41 -1.72 16.47
N SER A 271 12.37 -2.54 16.56
CA SER A 271 10.98 -2.06 16.49
C SER A 271 10.68 -1.12 17.67
N ILE A 272 10.18 0.07 17.34
CA ILE A 272 9.60 1.01 18.31
C ILE A 272 8.16 0.60 18.59
N GLY A 273 7.42 0.28 17.53
CA GLY A 273 6.02 -0.13 17.58
C GLY A 273 5.31 0.18 16.27
N GLU A 274 4.03 -0.14 16.23
CA GLU A 274 3.13 0.08 15.09
C GLU A 274 1.88 0.86 15.55
N TYR A 275 1.47 1.87 14.78
CA TYR A 275 0.43 2.80 15.23
C TYR A 275 -0.23 3.59 14.09
N TYR A 276 -1.43 4.10 14.36
CA TYR A 276 -2.06 5.12 13.53
C TYR A 276 -1.51 6.50 13.92
N PRO A 277 -1.03 7.32 12.97
CA PRO A 277 -0.55 8.66 13.26
C PRO A 277 -1.72 9.62 13.59
N SER A 278 -2.92 9.36 13.03
CA SER A 278 -4.12 10.16 13.29
C SER A 278 -5.40 9.34 13.06
N THR A 279 -5.92 8.74 14.15
CA THR A 279 -7.08 7.84 14.14
C THR A 279 -8.40 8.49 13.73
N GLY A 280 -8.47 9.83 13.74
CA GLY A 280 -9.69 10.56 13.40
C GLY A 280 -9.91 10.72 11.90
N ALA A 281 -8.88 10.55 11.07
CA ALA A 281 -8.97 10.89 9.64
C ALA A 281 -8.18 9.99 8.71
N PHE A 282 -7.03 9.42 9.10
CA PHE A 282 -6.13 8.74 8.17
C PHE A 282 -6.16 7.22 8.35
N THR A 283 -6.16 6.48 7.24
CA THR A 283 -6.01 5.01 7.28
C THR A 283 -4.56 4.56 7.44
N GLU A 284 -3.61 5.45 7.17
CA GLU A 284 -2.17 5.18 7.25
C GLU A 284 -1.82 4.49 8.57
N TYR A 285 -1.10 3.38 8.48
CA TYR A 285 -0.54 2.67 9.61
C TYR A 285 0.98 2.68 9.50
N LEU A 286 1.64 3.12 10.58
CA LEU A 286 3.08 3.33 10.61
C LEU A 286 3.76 2.20 11.38
N TYR A 287 4.89 1.74 10.82
CA TYR A 287 5.81 0.80 11.45
C TYR A 287 7.13 1.52 11.73
N SER A 288 7.41 1.84 12.98
CA SER A 288 8.59 2.66 13.34
C SER A 288 9.74 1.80 13.89
N PHE A 289 10.96 2.13 13.50
CA PHE A 289 12.19 1.47 13.91
C PHE A 289 13.28 2.45 14.34
N ILE A 290 14.16 1.99 15.23
CA ILE A 290 15.53 2.51 15.33
C ILE A 290 16.42 1.62 14.47
N GLY A 291 17.16 2.23 13.55
CA GLY A 291 18.15 1.54 12.72
C GLY A 291 19.56 1.82 13.22
N ILE A 292 20.33 0.79 13.56
CA ILE A 292 21.73 0.97 13.93
C ILE A 292 22.56 1.25 12.67
N ALA A 293 23.31 2.35 12.67
CA ALA A 293 24.18 2.75 11.56
C ALA A 293 25.44 3.45 12.07
N ASP A 294 26.51 3.41 11.27
CA ASP A 294 27.69 4.27 11.48
C ASP A 294 27.36 5.66 10.94
N LEU A 295 27.44 6.70 11.78
CA LEU A 295 27.06 8.07 11.43
C LEU A 295 28.24 9.03 11.63
N PRO A 296 29.25 9.00 10.75
CA PRO A 296 30.30 10.02 10.75
C PRO A 296 29.72 11.40 10.37
N GLU A 297 30.44 12.48 10.66
CA GLU A 297 29.95 13.85 10.41
C GLU A 297 29.64 14.12 8.93
N ASP A 298 30.33 13.44 8.01
CA ASP A 298 30.15 13.51 6.56
C ASP A 298 29.02 12.63 6.01
N ALA A 299 28.32 11.87 6.87
CA ALA A 299 27.06 11.22 6.50
C ALA A 299 25.90 12.23 6.36
N ALA A 300 26.10 13.49 6.79
CA ALA A 300 25.20 14.59 6.45
C ALA A 300 25.37 15.00 4.97
N GLY A 301 24.29 15.37 4.29
CA GLY A 301 24.37 15.67 2.86
C GLY A 301 23.02 15.88 2.19
N LEU A 302 23.06 16.03 0.86
CA LEU A 302 21.84 16.01 0.04
C LEU A 302 21.52 14.55 -0.32
N GLY A 303 20.26 14.17 -0.19
CA GLY A 303 19.72 12.86 -0.50
C GLY A 303 18.44 12.94 -1.32
N GLY A 304 17.73 11.81 -1.44
CA GLY A 304 16.50 11.70 -2.24
C GLY A 304 16.72 11.06 -3.61
N LEU A 305 15.65 10.51 -4.17
CA LEU A 305 15.67 9.90 -5.51
C LEU A 305 15.53 10.97 -6.59
N ALA A 306 16.50 11.04 -7.50
CA ALA A 306 16.46 11.96 -8.64
C ALA A 306 15.21 11.78 -9.53
N SER A 307 14.61 10.59 -9.53
CA SER A 307 13.37 10.26 -10.24
C SER A 307 12.10 10.80 -9.56
N GLU A 308 12.15 11.09 -8.25
CA GLU A 308 10.97 11.49 -7.46
C GLU A 308 10.90 13.02 -7.23
N ALA A 309 11.87 13.76 -7.78
CA ALA A 309 11.99 15.22 -7.61
C ALA A 309 12.01 15.66 -6.13
N GLU A 310 12.48 14.79 -5.24
CA GLU A 310 12.60 15.06 -3.82
C GLU A 310 13.89 15.86 -3.53
N ASP A 311 13.76 16.96 -2.79
CA ASP A 311 14.87 17.77 -2.29
C ASP A 311 15.02 17.51 -0.79
N ILE A 312 15.85 16.50 -0.46
CA ILE A 312 16.04 16.02 0.91
C ILE A 312 17.42 16.40 1.41
N ARG A 313 17.49 16.93 2.63
CA ARG A 313 18.74 17.20 3.33
C ARG A 313 18.87 16.33 4.58
N ALA A 314 19.91 15.51 4.64
CA ALA A 314 20.25 14.72 5.81
C ALA A 314 21.07 15.54 6.83
N HIS A 315 20.72 15.42 8.11
CA HIS A 315 21.36 16.06 9.23
C HIS A 315 21.80 15.02 10.26
N VAL A 316 23.11 14.95 10.53
CA VAL A 316 23.65 14.19 11.65
C VAL A 316 23.81 15.11 12.85
N MET A 317 23.29 14.71 14.01
CA MET A 317 23.42 15.51 15.22
C MET A 317 23.51 14.63 16.48
N PRO A 318 24.11 15.14 17.58
CA PRO A 318 24.02 14.47 18.87
C PRO A 318 22.57 14.23 19.27
N ARG A 319 22.27 13.05 19.81
CA ARG A 319 20.92 12.71 20.32
C ARG A 319 20.44 13.73 21.35
N ALA A 320 21.34 14.24 22.19
CA ALA A 320 21.03 15.30 23.15
C ALA A 320 20.52 16.58 22.45
N ARG A 321 21.12 16.95 21.32
CA ARG A 321 20.67 18.11 20.53
C ARG A 321 19.28 17.89 19.93
N LEU A 322 18.97 16.70 19.43
CA LEU A 322 17.62 16.37 18.98
C LEU A 322 16.59 16.56 20.11
N MET A 323 16.92 16.12 21.33
CA MET A 323 16.04 16.31 22.49
C MET A 323 15.85 17.78 22.87
N GLU A 324 16.86 18.63 22.69
CA GLU A 324 16.73 20.08 22.86
C GLU A 324 15.78 20.69 21.83
N LEU A 325 15.90 20.31 20.55
CA LEU A 325 15.01 20.77 19.48
C LEU A 325 13.55 20.39 19.78
N ILE A 326 13.33 19.15 20.23
CA ILE A 326 12.01 18.66 20.64
C ILE A 326 11.47 19.48 21.81
N ALA A 327 12.28 19.73 22.84
CA ALA A 327 11.87 20.51 24.01
C ALA A 327 11.56 21.97 23.66
N ALA A 328 12.25 22.53 22.65
CA ALA A 328 12.01 23.88 22.13
C ALA A 328 10.78 23.96 21.19
N GLY A 329 10.20 22.82 20.78
CA GLY A 329 9.10 22.79 19.82
C GLY A 329 9.55 22.96 18.36
N GLU A 330 10.84 22.83 18.08
CA GLU A 330 11.45 23.00 16.75
C GLU A 330 11.39 21.73 15.89
N ALA A 331 10.88 20.62 16.45
CA ALA A 331 10.74 19.33 15.79
C ALA A 331 9.30 18.76 15.91
N PRO A 332 8.27 19.41 15.33
CA PRO A 332 6.86 19.13 15.59
C PRO A 332 6.30 17.91 14.80
N VAL A 333 7.11 16.86 14.63
CA VAL A 333 6.76 15.68 13.82
C VAL A 333 6.53 14.48 14.72
N GLY A 334 5.29 13.96 14.73
CA GLY A 334 4.88 12.91 15.66
C GLY A 334 5.75 11.65 15.60
N THR A 335 6.14 11.21 14.41
CA THR A 335 6.99 10.02 14.20
C THR A 335 8.40 10.23 14.74
N LEU A 336 8.94 11.46 14.63
CA LEU A 336 10.21 11.86 15.22
C LEU A 336 10.14 11.87 16.75
N LEU A 337 9.08 12.46 17.31
CA LEU A 337 8.86 12.49 18.75
C LEU A 337 8.78 11.07 19.34
N VAL A 338 7.98 10.20 18.73
CA VAL A 338 7.84 8.80 19.15
C VAL A 338 9.19 8.08 19.10
N SER A 339 9.94 8.23 18.01
CA SER A 339 11.25 7.58 17.83
C SER A 339 12.29 8.10 18.83
N ALA A 340 12.38 9.42 19.02
CA ALA A 340 13.33 10.05 19.91
C ALA A 340 13.05 9.69 21.38
N PHE A 341 11.78 9.71 21.81
CA PHE A 341 11.41 9.31 23.17
C PHE A 341 11.64 7.82 23.42
N TRP A 342 11.31 6.97 22.46
CA TRP A 342 11.61 5.54 22.57
C TRP A 342 13.11 5.31 22.69
N LEU A 343 13.92 5.98 21.86
CA LEU A 343 15.38 5.90 21.91
C LEU A 343 15.92 6.38 23.26
N ALA A 344 15.43 7.51 23.77
CA ALA A 344 15.82 8.03 25.09
C ALA A 344 15.55 7.03 26.22
N LEU A 345 14.46 6.27 26.15
CA LEU A 345 14.12 5.23 27.13
C LEU A 345 14.94 3.94 26.96
N ASN A 346 15.58 3.72 25.80
CA ASN A 346 16.24 2.47 25.44
C ASN A 346 17.74 2.61 25.16
N VAL A 347 18.32 3.81 25.29
CA VAL A 347 19.70 4.12 24.86
C VAL A 347 20.73 3.20 25.53
N ASP A 348 20.61 2.96 26.84
CA ASP A 348 21.56 2.13 27.58
C ASP A 348 21.54 0.69 27.07
N ARG A 349 20.36 0.16 26.75
CA ARG A 349 20.18 -1.19 26.18
C ARG A 349 20.83 -1.30 24.82
N LEU A 350 20.68 -0.28 23.97
CA LEU A 350 21.24 -0.28 22.61
C LEU A 350 22.76 -0.17 22.62
N ARG A 351 23.33 0.64 23.53
CA ARG A 351 24.79 0.76 23.67
C ARG A 351 25.48 -0.45 24.27
N GLN A 352 24.77 -1.28 25.02
CA GLN A 352 25.30 -2.55 25.53
C GLN A 352 25.25 -3.67 24.50
N SER A 353 24.46 -3.50 23.43
CA SER A 353 24.21 -4.53 22.41
C SER A 353 25.03 -4.32 21.13
N GLY A 354 25.73 -3.19 21.00
CA GLY A 354 26.59 -2.83 19.87
C GLY A 354 28.04 -2.69 20.29
#